data_AF-A0A1I0BFR1-F1
#
_entry.id   AF-A0A1I0BFR1-F1
#
_cell.length_a   1.000
_cell.length_b   1.000
_cell.length_c   1.000
_cell.angle_alpha   90.00
_cell.angle_beta   90.00
_cell.angle_gamma   90.00
#
_symmetry.space_group_name_H-M   'P 1'
#
loop_
_entity.id
_entity.type
_entity.pdbx_description
1 polymer ?
#
loop_
_entity_poly.entity_id
_entity_poly.type
_entity_poly.pdbx_seq_one_letter_code
_entity_poly.pdbx_strand_id
1 'polypeptide(L)'
;MSVPSSPHRRDRRSDLRTGISLLASAAADLGVGNQPEVRGLPDGRLWLAELGTAVTAADVYQAARGLVAAQLAAIADVSGRPVEDHALAWLVTLQTNEVVVGLEDVALEGDAA
;
A
#
# COMPACT_ATOMS: atom_id res chain seq x y z
N MET A 1 -14.43 -30.66 14.30
CA MET A 1 -14.92 -30.00 13.07
C MET A 1 -14.64 -28.52 13.18
N SER A 2 -13.67 -28.01 12.43
CA SER A 2 -13.27 -26.59 12.46
C SER A 2 -14.13 -25.79 11.50
N VAL A 3 -14.71 -24.68 12.00
CA VAL A 3 -15.53 -23.76 11.21
C VAL A 3 -14.61 -22.96 10.28
N PRO A 4 -14.91 -22.83 8.97
CA PRO A 4 -14.16 -21.92 8.11
C PRO A 4 -14.43 -20.50 8.57
N SER A 5 -13.38 -19.79 8.97
CA SER A 5 -13.48 -18.36 9.26
C SER A 5 -13.68 -17.63 7.94
N SER A 6 -14.89 -17.09 7.72
CA SER A 6 -15.30 -16.49 6.45
C SER A 6 -14.39 -15.31 6.05
N PRO A 7 -13.85 -15.28 4.82
CA PRO A 7 -13.02 -14.17 4.31
C PRO A 7 -13.73 -12.81 4.43
N HIS A 8 -15.03 -12.77 4.15
CA HIS A 8 -15.89 -11.58 4.23
C HIS A 8 -15.85 -10.80 5.56
N ARG A 9 -15.52 -11.44 6.69
CA ARG A 9 -15.48 -10.75 7.99
C ARG A 9 -14.19 -9.98 8.20
N ARG A 10 -13.09 -10.41 7.58
CA ARG A 10 -11.81 -9.68 7.60
C ARG A 10 -11.91 -8.46 6.68
N ASP A 11 -12.50 -8.63 5.50
CA ASP A 11 -12.68 -7.57 4.51
C ASP A 11 -13.51 -6.42 5.07
N ARG A 12 -14.66 -6.72 5.69
CA ARG A 12 -15.52 -5.68 6.30
C ARG A 12 -14.81 -4.87 7.40
N ARG A 13 -13.86 -5.47 8.11
CA ARG A 13 -13.11 -4.79 9.18
C ARG A 13 -11.99 -3.92 8.60
N SER A 14 -11.31 -4.38 7.54
CA SER A 14 -10.37 -3.53 6.80
C SER A 14 -11.10 -2.37 6.15
N ASP A 15 -12.25 -2.60 5.52
CA ASP A 15 -13.04 -1.56 4.86
C ASP A 15 -13.48 -0.48 5.84
N LEU A 16 -14.00 -0.87 7.01
CA LEU A 16 -14.36 0.07 8.06
C LEU A 16 -13.15 0.86 8.58
N ARG A 17 -11.98 0.21 8.75
CA ARG A 17 -10.75 0.90 9.16
C ARG A 17 -10.25 1.86 8.10
N THR A 18 -10.33 1.48 6.83
CA THR A 18 -10.00 2.34 5.69
C THR A 18 -10.93 3.55 5.66
N GLY A 19 -12.25 3.34 5.77
CA GLY A 19 -13.24 4.41 5.82
C GLY A 19 -13.03 5.38 6.99
N ILE A 20 -12.73 4.87 8.19
CA ILE A 20 -12.38 5.70 9.35
C ILE A 20 -11.10 6.50 9.10
N SER A 21 -10.06 5.87 8.55
CA SER A 21 -8.78 6.53 8.29
C SER A 21 -8.91 7.62 7.22
N LEU A 22 -9.68 7.36 6.18
CA LEU A 22 -9.99 8.34 5.12
C LEU A 22 -10.77 9.53 5.69
N LEU A 23 -11.83 9.28 6.45
CA LEU A 23 -12.63 10.35 7.05
C LEU A 23 -11.82 11.18 8.05
N ALA A 24 -11.02 10.53 8.89
CA ALA A 24 -10.14 11.22 9.84
C ALA A 24 -9.11 12.09 9.12
N SER A 25 -8.53 11.61 8.02
CA SER A 25 -7.57 12.37 7.21
C SER A 25 -8.24 13.58 6.53
N ALA A 26 -9.43 13.38 5.94
CA ALA A 26 -10.18 14.47 5.33
C ALA A 26 -10.61 15.54 6.37
N ALA A 27 -11.00 15.11 7.57
CA ALA A 27 -11.28 16.03 8.67
C ALA A 27 -10.03 16.82 9.09
N ALA A 28 -8.87 16.16 9.14
CA ALA A 28 -7.59 16.79 9.46
C ALA A 28 -7.15 17.81 8.41
N ASP A 29 -7.38 17.54 7.12
CA ASP A 29 -7.14 18.49 6.02
C ASP A 29 -8.03 19.75 6.15
N LEU A 30 -9.22 19.60 6.74
CA LEU A 30 -10.14 20.69 7.07
C LEU A 30 -9.84 21.35 8.43
N GLY A 31 -8.74 20.96 9.11
CA GLY A 31 -8.32 21.53 10.39
C GLY A 31 -9.04 20.96 11.62
N VAL A 32 -9.74 19.84 11.48
CA VAL A 32 -10.42 19.16 12.59
C VAL A 32 -9.56 18.01 13.11
N GLY A 33 -9.14 18.07 14.38
CA GLY A 33 -8.32 17.05 15.02
C GLY A 33 -6.82 17.36 14.96
N ASN A 34 -5.98 16.32 15.00
CA ASN A 34 -4.53 16.50 14.87
C ASN A 34 -4.17 16.84 13.43
N GLN A 35 -3.19 17.73 13.24
CA GLN A 35 -2.67 17.99 11.90
C GLN A 35 -2.07 16.70 11.31
N PRO A 36 -2.32 16.43 10.02
CA PRO A 36 -1.78 15.24 9.40
C PRO A 36 -0.27 15.40 9.20
N GLU A 37 0.49 14.33 9.46
CA GLU A 37 1.95 14.31 9.25
C GLU A 37 2.31 14.53 7.77
N VAL A 38 1.40 14.15 6.86
CA VAL A 38 1.50 14.35 5.42
C VAL A 38 0.24 15.06 4.92
N ARG A 39 0.39 16.20 4.24
CA ARG A 39 -0.74 16.99 3.72
C ARG A 39 -0.58 17.30 2.24
N GLY A 40 -1.66 17.18 1.47
CA GLY A 40 -1.70 17.64 0.08
C GLY A 40 -1.67 19.16 -0.02
N LEU A 41 -0.86 19.68 -0.95
CA LEU A 41 -0.81 21.09 -1.30
C LEU A 41 -1.62 21.36 -2.57
N PRO A 42 -2.17 22.58 -2.76
CA PRO A 42 -2.95 22.91 -3.96
C PRO A 42 -2.19 22.77 -5.28
N ASP A 43 -0.86 22.79 -5.24
CA ASP A 43 0.02 22.62 -6.39
C ASP A 43 0.34 21.14 -6.70
N GLY A 44 -0.29 20.20 -5.97
CA GLY A 44 -0.11 18.76 -6.16
C GLY A 44 1.07 18.16 -5.42
N ARG A 45 1.83 18.94 -4.62
CA ARG A 45 2.90 18.43 -3.76
C ARG A 45 2.37 17.91 -2.43
N LEU A 46 3.19 17.12 -1.73
CA LEU A 46 2.93 16.66 -0.37
C LEU A 46 3.82 17.42 0.61
N TRP A 47 3.23 18.04 1.62
CA TRP A 47 3.95 18.61 2.75
C TRP A 47 4.23 17.53 3.80
N LEU A 48 5.49 17.35 4.18
CA LEU A 48 5.92 16.42 5.23
C LEU A 48 6.21 17.23 6.50
N ALA A 49 5.33 17.14 7.49
CA ALA A 49 5.39 17.98 8.70
C ALA A 49 6.67 17.77 9.50
N GLU A 50 7.13 16.52 9.63
CA GLU A 50 8.35 16.16 10.37
C GLU A 50 9.61 16.79 9.73
N LEU A 51 9.66 16.83 8.40
CA LEU A 51 10.81 17.32 7.65
C LEU A 51 10.72 18.81 7.30
N GLY A 52 9.57 19.44 7.51
CA GLY A 52 9.33 20.84 7.18
C GLY A 52 9.52 21.15 5.70
N THR A 53 9.20 20.22 4.79
CA THR A 53 9.44 20.38 3.35
C THR A 53 8.28 19.85 2.49
N ALA A 54 8.16 20.38 1.28
CA ALA A 54 7.22 19.92 0.26
C ALA A 54 7.95 19.03 -0.77
N VAL A 55 7.39 17.85 -1.03
CA VAL A 55 7.91 16.87 -1.99
C VAL A 55 6.91 16.60 -3.10
N THR A 56 7.40 16.23 -4.28
CA THR A 56 6.57 15.82 -5.41
C THR A 56 6.23 14.32 -5.33
N ALA A 57 5.24 13.88 -6.10
CA ALA A 57 4.97 12.44 -6.27
C ALA A 57 6.19 11.69 -6.84
N ALA A 58 7.00 12.35 -7.69
CA ALA A 58 8.22 11.77 -8.22
C ALA A 58 9.27 11.54 -7.12
N ASP A 59 9.43 12.48 -6.19
CA ASP A 59 10.35 12.33 -5.05
C ASP A 59 9.94 11.16 -4.16
N VAL A 60 8.65 11.04 -3.85
CA VAL A 60 8.10 9.93 -3.06
C VAL A 60 8.31 8.60 -3.78
N TYR A 61 8.05 8.54 -5.09
CA TYR A 61 8.27 7.34 -5.90
C TYR A 61 9.74 6.91 -5.89
N GLN A 62 10.67 7.86 -6.07
CA GLN A 62 12.11 7.55 -6.04
C GLN A 62 12.58 7.12 -4.65
N ALA A 63 12.08 7.74 -3.58
CA ALA A 63 12.38 7.34 -2.21
C ALA A 63 11.89 5.91 -1.91
N ALA A 64 10.66 5.59 -2.30
CA ALA A 64 10.09 4.24 -2.16
C ALA A 64 10.91 3.21 -2.95
N ARG A 65 11.27 3.52 -4.20
CA ARG A 65 12.14 2.65 -5.02
C ARG A 65 13.50 2.43 -4.37
N GLY A 66 14.12 3.49 -3.84
CA GLY A 66 15.39 3.41 -3.13
C GLY A 66 15.32 2.51 -1.88
N LEU A 67 14.24 2.64 -1.09
CA LEU A 67 14.00 1.79 0.08
C LEU A 67 13.87 0.31 -0.32
N VAL A 68 13.07 -0.01 -1.33
CA VAL A 68 12.89 -1.39 -1.81
C VAL A 68 14.21 -1.96 -2.33
N ALA A 69 14.99 -1.17 -3.09
CA ALA A 69 16.31 -1.59 -3.56
C ALA A 69 17.27 -1.90 -2.40
N ALA A 70 17.26 -1.06 -1.35
CA ALA A 70 18.07 -1.29 -0.16
C ALA A 70 17.66 -2.57 0.59
N GLN A 71 16.36 -2.85 0.69
CA GLN A 71 15.87 -4.10 1.28
C GLN A 71 16.27 -5.33 0.47
N LEU A 72 16.13 -5.29 -0.85
CA LEU A 72 16.58 -6.38 -1.73
C LEU A 72 18.07 -6.64 -1.60
N ALA A 73 18.89 -5.59 -1.54
CA ALA A 73 20.33 -5.70 -1.32
C ALA A 73 20.64 -6.35 0.05
N ALA A 74 19.95 -5.94 1.11
CA ALA A 74 20.14 -6.53 2.44
C ALA A 74 19.75 -8.01 2.49
N ILE A 75 18.68 -8.41 1.80
CA ILE A 75 18.27 -9.82 1.70
C ILE A 75 19.31 -10.64 0.92
N ALA A 76 19.80 -10.10 -0.19
CA ALA A 76 20.85 -10.75 -0.98
C ALA A 76 22.11 -10.99 -0.15
N ASP A 77 22.54 -9.98 0.61
CA ASP A 77 23.70 -10.05 1.51
C ASP A 77 23.53 -11.13 2.59
N VAL A 78 22.41 -11.11 3.32
CA VAL A 78 22.13 -12.09 4.39
C VAL A 78 21.98 -13.52 3.86
N SER A 79 21.40 -13.68 2.67
CA SER A 79 21.13 -15.01 2.10
C SER A 79 22.30 -15.59 1.31
N GLY A 80 23.32 -14.78 0.97
CA GLY A 80 24.42 -15.17 0.10
C GLY A 80 24.00 -15.50 -1.34
N ARG A 81 22.80 -15.08 -1.76
CA ARG A 81 22.25 -15.32 -3.11
C ARG A 81 22.24 -14.03 -3.93
N PRO A 82 22.29 -14.14 -5.27
CA PRO A 82 22.16 -12.97 -6.15
C PRO A 82 20.86 -12.19 -5.89
N VAL A 83 20.90 -10.87 -6.05
CA VAL A 83 19.72 -10.01 -5.83
C VAL A 83 18.62 -10.30 -6.85
N GLU A 84 19.01 -10.75 -8.04
CA GLU A 84 18.12 -11.13 -9.13
C GLU A 84 17.19 -12.27 -8.74
N ASP A 85 17.70 -13.25 -7.98
CA ASP A 85 16.90 -14.40 -7.52
C ASP A 85 15.74 -13.94 -6.63
N HIS A 86 16.00 -12.98 -5.74
CA HIS A 86 14.98 -12.43 -4.83
C HIS A 86 14.01 -11.51 -5.55
N ALA A 87 14.53 -10.63 -6.42
CA ALA A 87 13.72 -9.73 -7.22
C ALA A 87 12.76 -10.51 -8.13
N LEU A 88 13.23 -11.54 -8.82
CA LEU A 88 12.41 -12.39 -9.69
C LEU A 88 11.34 -13.14 -8.90
N ALA A 89 11.68 -13.73 -7.76
CA ALA A 89 10.72 -14.44 -6.91
C ALA A 89 9.58 -13.50 -6.43
N TRP A 90 9.92 -12.28 -6.02
CA TRP A 90 8.91 -11.27 -5.66
C TRP A 90 8.06 -10.85 -6.85
N LEU A 91 8.65 -10.60 -8.01
CA LEU A 91 7.91 -10.20 -9.21
C LEU A 91 6.91 -11.27 -9.66
N VAL A 92 7.33 -12.54 -9.71
CA VAL A 92 6.43 -13.66 -10.04
C VAL A 92 5.27 -13.76 -9.04
N THR A 93 5.55 -13.56 -7.76
CA THR A 93 4.52 -13.59 -6.72
C THR A 93 3.51 -12.47 -6.90
N LEU A 94 3.97 -11.24 -7.15
CA LEU A 94 3.10 -10.08 -7.38
C LEU A 94 2.23 -10.25 -8.64
N GLN A 95 2.83 -10.72 -9.74
CA GLN A 95 2.09 -11.01 -10.98
C GLN A 95 1.04 -12.10 -10.77
N THR A 96 1.36 -13.14 -10.01
CA THR A 96 0.40 -14.20 -9.67
C THR A 96 -0.76 -13.64 -8.84
N ASN A 97 -0.47 -12.80 -7.85
CA ASN A 97 -1.49 -12.16 -7.02
C ASN A 97 -2.41 -11.25 -7.85
N GLU A 98 -1.85 -10.48 -8.79
CA GLU A 98 -2.63 -9.64 -9.70
C GLU A 98 -3.63 -10.46 -10.54
N VAL A 99 -3.18 -11.59 -11.09
CA VAL A 99 -4.06 -12.51 -11.82
C VAL A 99 -5.18 -13.08 -10.94
N VAL A 100 -4.85 -13.47 -9.70
CA VAL A 100 -5.86 -14.00 -8.75
C VAL A 100 -6.91 -12.95 -8.42
N VAL A 101 -6.49 -11.72 -8.09
CA VAL A 101 -7.42 -10.61 -7.81
C VAL A 101 -8.32 -10.33 -9.02
N GLY A 102 -7.76 -10.29 -10.24
CA GLY A 102 -8.54 -10.08 -11.45
C GLY A 102 -9.58 -11.18 -11.71
N LEU A 103 -9.32 -12.43 -11.28
CA LEU A 103 -10.30 -13.52 -11.38
C LEU A 103 -11.39 -13.43 -10.31
N GLU A 104 -11.06 -12.96 -9.11
CA GLU A 104 -12.04 -12.71 -8.04
C GLU A 104 -13.01 -11.59 -8.43
N ASP A 105 -12.53 -10.51 -9.04
CA ASP A 105 -13.36 -9.41 -9.53
C ASP A 105 -14.36 -9.88 -10.62
N VAL A 106 -13.90 -10.70 -11.58
CA VAL A 106 -14.77 -11.26 -12.63
C VAL A 106 -15.81 -12.25 -12.06
N ALA A 107 -15.45 -13.02 -11.04
CA ALA A 107 -16.37 -13.95 -10.38
C ALA A 107 -17.47 -13.20 -9.60
N LEU A 108 -17.16 -12.05 -9.00
CA LEU A 108 -18.13 -11.20 -8.30
C LEU A 108 -19.06 -10.43 -9.26
N GLU A 109 -18.58 -10.03 -10.44
CA GLU A 109 -19.41 -9.42 -11.49
C GLU A 109 -20.37 -10.42 -12.14
N GLY A 110 -19.97 -11.69 -12.27
CA GLY A 110 -20.78 -12.75 -12.88
C GLY A 110 -21.94 -13.26 -12.01
N ASP A 111 -21.85 -13.15 -10.68
CA ASP A 111 -22.89 -13.59 -9.74
C ASP A 111 -23.94 -12.50 -9.46
N ALA A 112 -23.76 -11.31 -10.04
CA ALA A 112 -24.66 -10.16 -9.93
C ALA A 112 -25.60 -9.99 -11.16
N ALA A 113 -25.62 -10.95 -12.09
CA ALA A 113 -26.43 -10.95 -13.32
C ALA A 113 -27.47 -12.09 -13.32
#